data_AF-A0A6M0EUP9-F1
#
_entry.id   AF-A0A6M0EUP9-F1
#
_cell.length_a   1.000
_cell.length_b   1.000
_cell.length_c   1.000
_cell.angle_alpha   90.00
_cell.angle_beta   90.00
_cell.angle_gamma   90.00
#
_symmetry.space_group_name_H-M   'P 1'
#
loop_
_entity.id
_entity.type
_entity.pdbx_description
1 polymer ?
#
loop_
_entity_poly.entity_id
_entity_poly.type
_entity_poly.pdbx_seq_one_letter_code
_entity_poly.pdbx_strand_id
1 'polypeptide(L)'
;MCVSLTSLGQILNNWIQGQTPTAFEWQQLAREALAVPQQAKAFGITPANVEEEIQARGNLFQVVYPEVFSLEAFSATTTNEQFKTLTLLSLWNLWLPLALQLASLRQRLGRPLIQGILGVQGTGKTTLAAILSLILAHLGYRTLSLSLDDLYKTYQERQRLQQQDPRLIWRGPPGTHDLELGIELLEQLRSTNGKQQYLVPRFDKSAWGGAGDRTTPDIVTDIDIVLFEGWFVGVRPINSEVFNGSVPAPIDSPADQLFARDMNGQLKNYVPLWEKLDRLIILYPVDYRFSLQWRLQAEQQMIATGKSGMTDSQISDFVKYFWKSLHPELFIAPLIKNPSLVDLVIEINRDHSFGAIYQPSDLPN
;
A
#
# COMPACT_ATOMS: atom_id res chain seq x y z
N MET A 1 38.11 -0.73 -26.11
CA MET A 1 38.11 -0.19 -24.74
C MET A 1 36.94 -0.81 -24.01
N CYS A 2 37.20 -1.62 -23.00
CA CYS A 2 36.16 -2.23 -22.17
C CYS A 2 35.60 -1.13 -21.27
N VAL A 3 34.51 -0.48 -21.68
CA VAL A 3 33.79 0.46 -20.81
C VAL A 3 33.20 -0.40 -19.68
N SER A 4 33.66 -0.23 -18.44
CA SER A 4 33.02 -0.90 -17.31
C SER A 4 31.56 -0.49 -17.28
N LEU A 5 30.64 -1.45 -17.24
CA LEU A 5 29.21 -1.17 -17.07
C LEU A 5 29.02 -0.43 -15.74
N THR A 6 28.73 0.87 -15.78
CA THR A 6 28.37 1.66 -14.61
C THR A 6 27.07 1.09 -14.04
N SER A 7 27.00 0.69 -12.77
CA SER A 7 25.75 0.12 -12.25
C SER A 7 24.63 1.17 -12.25
N LEU A 8 23.36 0.75 -12.35
CA LEU A 8 22.22 1.66 -12.26
C LEU A 8 22.34 2.59 -11.02
N GLY A 9 22.73 2.04 -9.88
CA GLY A 9 22.95 2.81 -8.66
C GLY A 9 24.05 3.87 -8.80
N GLN A 10 25.13 3.59 -9.53
CA GLN A 10 26.19 4.57 -9.81
C GLN A 10 25.68 5.68 -10.73
N ILE A 11 24.92 5.36 -11.78
CA ILE A 11 24.33 6.37 -12.68
C ILE A 11 23.44 7.33 -11.87
N LEU A 12 22.54 6.80 -11.04
CA LEU A 12 21.62 7.61 -10.23
C LEU A 12 22.36 8.46 -9.19
N ASN A 13 23.39 7.90 -8.54
CA ASN A 13 24.22 8.65 -7.59
C ASN A 13 24.99 9.79 -8.27
N ASN A 14 25.58 9.56 -9.43
CA ASN A 14 26.26 10.61 -10.19
C ASN A 14 25.27 11.71 -10.61
N TRP A 15 24.04 11.33 -10.96
CA TRP A 15 23.00 12.26 -11.38
C TRP A 15 22.61 13.25 -10.29
N ILE A 16 22.40 12.79 -9.06
CA ILE A 16 22.08 13.67 -7.93
C ILE A 16 23.29 14.51 -7.46
N GLN A 17 24.50 14.20 -7.94
CA GLN A 17 25.71 15.02 -7.75
C GLN A 17 25.92 16.03 -8.89
N GLY A 18 24.92 16.20 -9.76
CA GLY A 18 24.93 17.18 -10.85
C GLY A 18 25.49 16.68 -12.18
N GLN A 19 25.83 15.39 -12.30
CA GLN A 19 26.30 14.82 -13.57
C GLN A 19 25.11 14.32 -14.39
N THR A 20 24.77 15.00 -15.48
CA THR A 20 23.70 14.54 -16.38
C THR A 20 24.09 13.23 -17.08
N PRO A 21 23.18 12.23 -17.18
CA PRO A 21 23.50 10.97 -17.85
C PRO A 21 23.95 11.19 -19.31
N THR A 22 25.04 10.53 -19.68
CA THR A 22 25.56 10.48 -21.04
C THR A 22 24.62 9.69 -21.97
N ALA A 23 24.78 9.83 -23.29
CA ALA A 23 24.01 9.03 -24.25
C ALA A 23 24.15 7.51 -24.02
N PHE A 24 25.33 7.05 -23.59
CA PHE A 24 25.55 5.64 -23.25
C PHE A 24 24.80 5.23 -21.98
N GLU A 25 24.79 6.08 -20.95
CA GLU A 25 24.05 5.80 -19.70
C GLU A 25 22.54 5.82 -19.94
N TRP A 26 22.02 6.69 -20.80
CA TRP A 26 20.60 6.65 -21.21
C TRP A 26 20.23 5.32 -21.89
N GLN A 27 21.07 4.83 -22.81
CA GLN A 27 20.89 3.50 -23.42
C GLN A 27 21.00 2.38 -22.39
N GLN A 28 21.82 2.55 -21.35
CA GLN A 28 21.90 1.59 -20.27
C GLN A 28 20.63 1.60 -19.40
N LEU A 29 20.12 2.76 -19.01
CA LEU A 29 18.87 2.90 -18.27
C LEU A 29 17.69 2.24 -19.02
N ALA A 30 17.63 2.40 -20.34
CA ALA A 30 16.65 1.71 -21.18
C ALA A 30 16.81 0.18 -21.18
N ARG A 31 18.05 -0.33 -21.27
CA ARG A 31 18.32 -1.77 -21.18
C ARG A 31 17.94 -2.35 -19.82
N GLU A 32 18.29 -1.67 -18.74
CA GLU A 32 17.95 -2.08 -17.36
C GLU A 32 16.42 -2.14 -17.16
N ALA A 33 15.67 -1.17 -17.72
CA ALA A 33 14.21 -1.15 -17.63
C ALA A 33 13.53 -2.34 -18.35
N LEU A 34 14.21 -2.95 -19.32
CA LEU A 34 13.74 -4.15 -20.04
C LEU A 34 14.38 -5.45 -19.51
N ALA A 35 15.37 -5.37 -18.62
CA ALA A 35 16.15 -6.52 -18.16
C ALA A 35 15.33 -7.50 -17.30
N VAL A 36 14.26 -7.01 -16.67
CA VAL A 36 13.30 -7.82 -15.90
C VAL A 36 11.96 -7.84 -16.66
N PRO A 37 11.71 -8.83 -17.55
CA PRO A 37 10.56 -8.81 -18.46
C PRO A 37 9.21 -8.70 -17.75
N GLN A 38 9.08 -9.32 -16.59
CA GLN A 38 7.85 -9.31 -15.79
C GLN A 38 7.54 -7.89 -15.26
N GLN A 39 8.56 -7.18 -14.76
CA GLN A 39 8.43 -5.80 -14.30
C GLN A 39 8.21 -4.83 -15.45
N ALA A 40 8.93 -5.01 -16.56
CA ALA A 40 8.74 -4.23 -17.78
C ALA A 40 7.29 -4.33 -18.26
N LYS A 41 6.75 -5.54 -18.35
CA LYS A 41 5.35 -5.80 -18.71
C LYS A 41 4.38 -5.18 -17.71
N ALA A 42 4.65 -5.29 -16.41
CA ALA A 42 3.80 -4.73 -15.36
C ALA A 42 3.62 -3.20 -15.44
N PHE A 43 4.66 -2.51 -15.90
CA PHE A 43 4.64 -1.07 -16.15
C PHE A 43 4.35 -0.69 -17.61
N GLY A 44 4.10 -1.65 -18.50
CA GLY A 44 3.83 -1.37 -19.92
C GLY A 44 5.05 -0.87 -20.71
N ILE A 45 6.26 -1.17 -20.24
CA ILE A 45 7.52 -0.84 -20.92
C ILE A 45 7.81 -1.90 -21.96
N THR A 46 8.07 -1.46 -23.19
CA THR A 46 8.35 -2.29 -24.36
C THR A 46 9.57 -1.74 -25.10
N PRO A 47 10.22 -2.53 -25.99
CA PRO A 47 11.28 -2.00 -26.83
C PRO A 47 10.87 -0.80 -27.69
N ALA A 48 9.57 -0.61 -27.96
CA ALA A 48 9.07 0.48 -28.80
C ALA A 48 8.90 1.81 -28.05
N ASN A 49 8.67 1.79 -26.73
CA ASN A 49 8.42 3.00 -25.94
C ASN A 49 9.45 3.23 -24.81
N VAL A 50 10.40 2.31 -24.59
CA VAL A 50 11.34 2.38 -23.46
C VAL A 50 12.14 3.69 -23.42
N GLU A 51 12.53 4.23 -24.58
CA GLU A 51 13.30 5.48 -24.62
C GLU A 51 12.47 6.67 -24.10
N GLU A 52 11.21 6.77 -24.54
CA GLU A 52 10.27 7.81 -24.09
C GLU A 52 9.95 7.67 -22.60
N GLU A 53 9.66 6.44 -22.13
CA GLU A 53 9.38 6.13 -20.74
C GLU A 53 10.54 6.51 -19.81
N ILE A 54 11.77 6.22 -20.23
CA ILE A 54 12.97 6.49 -19.44
C ILE A 54 13.31 7.98 -19.44
N GLN A 55 13.10 8.69 -20.54
CA GLN A 55 13.20 10.16 -20.60
C GLN A 55 12.18 10.81 -19.66
N ALA A 56 10.92 10.38 -19.69
CA ALA A 56 9.88 10.89 -18.78
C ALA A 56 10.23 10.66 -17.30
N ARG A 57 10.76 9.47 -16.96
CA ARG A 57 11.26 9.20 -15.60
C ARG A 57 12.41 10.11 -15.22
N GLY A 58 13.37 10.33 -16.12
CA GLY A 58 14.51 11.20 -15.87
C GLY A 58 14.12 12.64 -15.56
N ASN A 59 13.17 13.20 -16.31
CA ASN A 59 12.65 14.55 -16.09
C ASN A 59 12.02 14.68 -14.69
N LEU A 60 11.24 13.68 -14.26
CA LEU A 60 10.67 13.65 -12.92
C LEU A 60 11.73 13.41 -11.84
N PHE A 61 12.66 12.49 -12.07
CA PHE A 61 13.67 12.10 -11.11
C PHE A 61 14.43 13.32 -10.57
N GLN A 62 14.87 14.22 -11.46
CA GLN A 62 15.65 15.40 -11.09
C GLN A 62 14.92 16.36 -10.15
N VAL A 63 13.60 16.51 -10.31
CA VAL A 63 12.80 17.43 -9.50
C VAL A 63 12.27 16.77 -8.22
N VAL A 64 12.00 15.46 -8.28
CA VAL A 64 11.37 14.71 -7.18
C VAL A 64 12.36 14.24 -6.12
N TYR A 65 13.57 13.82 -6.51
CA TYR A 65 14.47 13.15 -5.56
C TYR A 65 14.77 13.99 -4.30
N PRO A 66 15.01 15.32 -4.35
CA PRO A 66 15.34 16.08 -3.15
C PRO A 66 14.17 16.08 -2.16
N GLU A 67 12.94 16.20 -2.67
CA GLU A 67 11.73 16.23 -1.84
C GLU A 67 11.43 14.86 -1.24
N VAL A 68 11.61 13.77 -2.01
CA VAL A 68 11.47 12.41 -1.48
C VAL A 68 12.44 12.19 -0.32
N PHE A 69 13.72 12.59 -0.45
CA PHE A 69 14.70 12.46 0.63
C PHE A 69 14.42 13.36 1.84
N SER A 70 13.55 14.37 1.69
CA SER A 70 13.14 15.26 2.79
C SER A 70 11.96 14.72 3.61
N LEU A 71 11.28 13.68 3.14
CA LEU A 71 10.17 13.07 3.89
C LEU A 71 10.67 12.51 5.22
N GLU A 72 9.85 12.64 6.27
CA GLU A 72 10.18 12.19 7.63
C GLU A 72 10.59 10.70 7.66
N ALA A 73 9.97 9.87 6.82
CA ALA A 73 10.27 8.45 6.66
C ALA A 73 11.73 8.16 6.26
N PHE A 74 12.44 9.15 5.70
CA PHE A 74 13.83 9.03 5.26
C PHE A 74 14.80 9.93 6.05
N SER A 75 14.29 10.77 6.95
CA SER A 75 15.07 11.77 7.68
C SER A 75 16.24 11.18 8.51
N ALA A 76 16.04 10.01 9.12
CA ALA A 76 17.02 9.35 10.00
C ALA A 76 18.12 8.56 9.26
N THR A 77 18.03 8.43 7.93
CA THR A 77 18.88 7.50 7.15
C THR A 77 19.66 8.18 6.02
N THR A 78 19.53 9.51 5.88
CA THR A 78 20.18 10.34 4.85
C THR A 78 21.71 10.30 4.87
N THR A 79 22.35 9.91 5.97
CA THR A 79 23.81 9.83 6.11
C THR A 79 24.40 8.47 5.68
N ASN A 80 23.56 7.47 5.39
CA ASN A 80 24.01 6.14 4.97
C ASN A 80 23.96 6.02 3.43
N GLU A 81 25.13 5.96 2.80
CA GLU A 81 25.25 5.86 1.33
C GLU A 81 24.58 4.62 0.73
N GLN A 82 24.55 3.50 1.45
CA GLN A 82 23.84 2.30 1.01
C GLN A 82 22.33 2.53 1.00
N PHE A 83 21.79 3.12 2.07
CA PHE A 83 20.37 3.45 2.17
C PHE A 83 19.95 4.45 1.09
N LYS A 84 20.77 5.47 0.88
CA LYS A 84 20.58 6.46 -0.19
C LYS A 84 20.51 5.78 -1.56
N THR A 85 21.46 4.90 -1.86
CA THR A 85 21.45 4.16 -3.14
C THR A 85 20.20 3.29 -3.29
N LEU A 86 19.77 2.57 -2.24
CA LEU A 86 18.54 1.77 -2.27
C LEU A 86 17.28 2.62 -2.45
N THR A 87 17.25 3.82 -1.86
CA THR A 87 16.14 4.78 -2.02
C THR A 87 16.08 5.30 -3.45
N LEU A 88 17.23 5.65 -4.06
CA LEU A 88 17.28 6.06 -5.46
C LEU A 88 16.83 4.93 -6.40
N LEU A 89 17.25 3.69 -6.13
CA LEU A 89 16.80 2.53 -6.89
C LEU A 89 15.28 2.32 -6.76
N SER A 90 14.70 2.53 -5.58
CA SER A 90 13.25 2.45 -5.34
C SER A 90 12.49 3.56 -6.05
N LEU A 91 13.00 4.78 -5.99
CA LEU A 91 12.45 5.91 -6.73
C LEU A 91 12.43 5.62 -8.23
N TRP A 92 13.54 5.14 -8.78
CA TRP A 92 13.71 4.89 -10.21
C TRP A 92 12.91 3.70 -10.73
N ASN A 93 12.98 2.56 -10.04
CA ASN A 93 12.43 1.29 -10.55
C ASN A 93 10.96 1.07 -10.17
N LEU A 94 10.45 1.75 -9.15
CA LEU A 94 9.10 1.52 -8.62
C LEU A 94 8.28 2.82 -8.54
N TRP A 95 8.71 3.83 -7.79
CA TRP A 95 7.82 4.95 -7.46
C TRP A 95 7.52 5.86 -8.66
N LEU A 96 8.53 6.20 -9.46
CA LEU A 96 8.34 6.98 -10.69
C LEU A 96 7.47 6.25 -11.74
N PRO A 97 7.78 4.99 -12.14
CA PRO A 97 6.93 4.30 -13.11
C PRO A 97 5.50 4.08 -12.60
N LEU A 98 5.32 3.82 -11.31
CA LEU A 98 3.99 3.66 -10.73
C LEU A 98 3.20 4.98 -10.78
N ALA A 99 3.80 6.11 -10.41
CA ALA A 99 3.15 7.42 -10.48
C ALA A 99 2.77 7.80 -11.93
N LEU A 100 3.66 7.56 -12.90
CA LEU A 100 3.38 7.77 -14.33
C LEU A 100 2.22 6.90 -14.80
N GLN A 101 2.17 5.62 -14.39
CA GLN A 101 1.07 4.72 -14.71
C GLN A 101 -0.26 5.23 -14.13
N LEU A 102 -0.29 5.66 -12.86
CA LEU A 102 -1.48 6.21 -12.21
C LEU A 102 -1.97 7.51 -12.89
N ALA A 103 -1.05 8.41 -13.26
CA ALA A 103 -1.37 9.61 -14.02
C ALA A 103 -2.02 9.28 -15.37
N SER A 104 -1.43 8.36 -16.15
CA SER A 104 -1.97 7.91 -17.43
C SER A 104 -3.37 7.27 -17.29
N LEU A 105 -3.57 6.46 -16.24
CA LEU A 105 -4.88 5.87 -15.94
C LEU A 105 -5.93 6.94 -15.61
N ARG A 106 -5.57 7.91 -14.75
CA ARG A 106 -6.45 9.02 -14.41
C ARG A 106 -6.87 9.84 -15.63
N GLN A 107 -5.95 10.10 -16.57
CA GLN A 107 -6.26 10.79 -17.83
C GLN A 107 -7.25 9.98 -18.67
N ARG A 108 -6.99 8.70 -18.89
CA ARG A 108 -7.86 7.82 -19.69
C ARG A 108 -9.25 7.67 -19.09
N LEU A 109 -9.36 7.65 -17.76
CA LEU A 109 -10.62 7.46 -17.06
C LEU A 109 -11.53 8.70 -17.10
N GLY A 110 -10.96 9.90 -17.25
CA GLY A 110 -11.72 11.16 -17.34
C GLY A 110 -12.41 11.61 -16.05
N ARG A 111 -12.31 10.83 -14.96
CA ARG A 111 -12.82 11.14 -13.61
C ARG A 111 -11.80 10.76 -12.55
N PRO A 112 -12.00 11.11 -11.26
CA PRO A 112 -11.08 10.70 -10.21
C PRO A 112 -10.85 9.19 -10.18
N LEU A 113 -9.58 8.80 -10.05
CA LEU A 113 -9.12 7.40 -10.01
C LEU A 113 -9.13 6.91 -8.57
N ILE A 114 -9.76 5.76 -8.30
CA ILE A 114 -9.72 5.11 -6.99
C ILE A 114 -8.72 3.94 -7.03
N GLN A 115 -7.49 4.19 -6.57
CA GLN A 115 -6.43 3.18 -6.49
C GLN A 115 -6.44 2.51 -5.11
N GLY A 116 -6.83 1.23 -5.06
CA GLY A 116 -6.72 0.41 -3.85
C GLY A 116 -5.29 -0.06 -3.60
N ILE A 117 -4.85 -0.06 -2.34
CA ILE A 117 -3.54 -0.54 -1.91
C ILE A 117 -3.72 -1.49 -0.73
N LEU A 118 -3.57 -2.79 -0.97
CA LEU A 118 -3.51 -3.81 0.06
C LEU A 118 -2.07 -3.97 0.56
N GLY A 119 -1.91 -4.17 1.85
CA GLY A 119 -0.64 -4.60 2.43
C GLY A 119 -0.79 -4.85 3.91
N VAL A 120 -0.22 -5.93 4.44
CA VAL A 120 -0.28 -6.20 5.88
C VAL A 120 0.47 -5.11 6.69
N GLN A 121 0.41 -5.19 8.02
CA GLN A 121 1.06 -4.21 8.88
C GLN A 121 2.58 -4.20 8.61
N GLY A 122 3.17 -3.00 8.53
CA GLY A 122 4.60 -2.82 8.28
C GLY A 122 5.05 -2.82 6.82
N THR A 123 4.19 -3.14 5.84
CA THR A 123 4.62 -3.20 4.40
C THR A 123 4.90 -1.85 3.74
N GLY A 124 4.73 -0.72 4.45
CA GLY A 124 5.02 0.61 3.92
C GLY A 124 3.91 1.28 3.11
N LYS A 125 2.65 0.85 3.22
CA LYS A 125 1.49 1.46 2.51
C LYS A 125 1.43 2.98 2.64
N THR A 126 1.48 3.50 3.86
CA THR A 126 1.41 4.95 4.14
C THR A 126 2.61 5.69 3.54
N THR A 127 3.80 5.11 3.63
CA THR A 127 5.03 5.64 3.00
C THR A 127 4.90 5.70 1.49
N LEU A 128 4.40 4.63 0.85
CA LEU A 128 4.14 4.61 -0.58
C LEU A 128 3.11 5.66 -0.97
N ALA A 129 2.01 5.80 -0.21
CA ALA A 129 0.98 6.80 -0.49
C ALA A 129 1.51 8.24 -0.41
N ALA A 130 2.38 8.53 0.56
CA ALA A 130 3.03 9.83 0.69
C ALA A 130 3.97 10.13 -0.49
N ILE A 131 4.80 9.16 -0.88
CA ILE A 131 5.72 9.30 -2.02
C ILE A 131 4.96 9.48 -3.33
N LEU A 132 3.93 8.66 -3.58
CA LEU A 132 3.11 8.78 -4.79
C LEU A 132 2.38 10.12 -4.82
N SER A 133 1.87 10.59 -3.68
CA SER A 133 1.22 11.91 -3.59
C SER A 133 2.16 13.04 -3.98
N LEU A 134 3.40 13.00 -3.51
CA LEU A 134 4.44 13.96 -3.86
C LEU A 134 4.75 13.92 -5.37
N ILE A 135 5.00 12.73 -5.93
CA ILE A 135 5.33 12.60 -7.37
C ILE A 135 4.15 13.04 -8.24
N LEU A 136 2.92 12.65 -7.89
CA LEU A 136 1.71 13.00 -8.63
C LEU A 136 1.41 14.50 -8.58
N ALA A 137 1.79 15.19 -7.49
CA ALA A 137 1.70 16.65 -7.42
C ALA A 137 2.59 17.35 -8.46
N HIS A 138 3.83 16.86 -8.70
CA HIS A 138 4.67 17.37 -9.79
C HIS A 138 4.10 17.08 -11.18
N LEU A 139 3.26 16.06 -11.30
CA LEU A 139 2.50 15.74 -12.51
C LEU A 139 1.19 16.54 -12.63
N GLY A 140 0.90 17.44 -11.68
CA GLY A 140 -0.27 18.31 -11.69
C GLY A 140 -1.55 17.69 -11.14
N TYR A 141 -1.46 16.53 -10.47
CA TYR A 141 -2.62 15.85 -9.88
C TYR A 141 -2.75 16.13 -8.39
N ARG A 142 -3.99 16.29 -7.93
CA ARG A 142 -4.31 16.37 -6.51
C ARG A 142 -4.67 14.98 -5.99
N THR A 143 -3.96 14.52 -4.97
CA THR A 143 -4.19 13.21 -4.37
C THR A 143 -4.95 13.29 -3.05
N LEU A 144 -5.77 12.29 -2.78
CA LEU A 144 -6.38 12.04 -1.47
C LEU A 144 -5.83 10.72 -0.92
N SER A 145 -5.14 10.77 0.21
CA SER A 145 -4.84 9.56 0.98
C SER A 145 -6.03 9.24 1.89
N LEU A 146 -6.60 8.05 1.71
CA LEU A 146 -7.69 7.53 2.52
C LEU A 146 -7.25 6.20 3.11
N SER A 147 -7.31 6.06 4.43
CA SER A 147 -7.06 4.78 5.09
C SER A 147 -8.38 4.05 5.33
N LEU A 148 -8.39 2.71 5.24
CA LEU A 148 -9.50 1.92 5.76
C LEU A 148 -9.73 2.18 7.25
N ASP A 149 -8.66 2.50 7.99
CA ASP A 149 -8.74 2.85 9.40
C ASP A 149 -9.50 4.17 9.64
N ASP A 150 -9.55 5.08 8.66
CA ASP A 150 -10.37 6.30 8.76
C ASP A 150 -11.87 5.99 8.78
N LEU A 151 -12.24 4.81 8.29
CA LEU A 151 -13.61 4.31 8.24
C LEU A 151 -13.98 3.49 9.47
N TYR A 152 -13.18 3.45 10.55
CA TYR A 152 -13.63 2.79 11.77
C TYR A 152 -14.96 3.36 12.27
N LYS A 153 -15.76 2.49 12.86
CA LYS A 153 -16.95 2.89 13.62
C LYS A 153 -16.55 3.74 14.82
N THR A 154 -17.46 4.63 15.22
CA THR A 154 -17.27 5.48 16.41
C THR A 154 -17.04 4.65 17.66
N TYR A 155 -16.47 5.26 18.70
CA TYR A 155 -16.26 4.60 19.98
C TYR A 155 -17.57 3.97 20.52
N GLN A 156 -18.68 4.71 20.48
CA GLN A 156 -19.97 4.24 20.98
C GLN A 156 -20.49 3.02 20.20
N GLU A 157 -20.40 3.02 18.88
CA GLU A 157 -20.80 1.88 18.06
C GLU A 157 -19.93 0.65 18.33
N ARG A 158 -18.62 0.83 18.52
CA ARG A 158 -17.72 -0.27 18.85
C ARG A 158 -17.97 -0.84 20.25
N GLN A 159 -18.37 -0.02 21.23
CA GLN A 159 -18.82 -0.53 22.54
C GLN A 159 -20.06 -1.44 22.39
N ARG A 160 -21.02 -1.06 21.53
CA ARG A 160 -22.19 -1.92 21.23
C ARG A 160 -21.78 -3.20 20.50
N LEU A 161 -20.87 -3.11 19.54
CA LEU A 161 -20.34 -4.30 18.84
C LEU A 161 -19.65 -5.25 19.81
N GLN A 162 -18.86 -4.75 20.76
CA GLN A 162 -18.18 -5.59 21.74
C GLN A 162 -19.14 -6.28 22.71
N GLN A 163 -20.29 -5.65 23.01
CA GLN A 163 -21.35 -6.31 23.78
C GLN A 163 -22.03 -7.44 23.00
N GLN A 164 -22.14 -7.30 21.67
CA GLN A 164 -22.74 -8.32 20.79
C GLN A 164 -21.77 -9.46 20.49
N ASP A 165 -20.50 -9.13 20.27
CA ASP A 165 -19.42 -10.08 20.03
C ASP A 165 -18.16 -9.69 20.84
N PRO A 166 -17.99 -10.26 22.04
CA PRO A 166 -16.84 -9.98 22.90
C PRO A 166 -15.49 -10.35 22.28
N ARG A 167 -15.44 -11.12 21.18
CA ARG A 167 -14.20 -11.45 20.46
C ARG A 167 -13.63 -10.26 19.70
N LEU A 168 -14.41 -9.20 19.45
CA LEU A 168 -13.97 -7.95 18.84
C LEU A 168 -13.24 -7.05 19.85
N ILE A 169 -12.10 -7.55 20.35
CA ILE A 169 -11.28 -6.90 21.39
C ILE A 169 -10.65 -5.61 20.85
N TRP A 170 -10.21 -5.60 19.59
CA TRP A 170 -9.59 -4.45 18.93
C TRP A 170 -10.37 -4.03 17.69
N ARG A 171 -10.30 -2.74 17.36
CA ARG A 171 -10.66 -2.24 16.02
C ARG A 171 -9.71 -2.89 15.00
N GLY A 172 -10.21 -3.24 13.83
CA GLY A 172 -9.38 -3.82 12.78
C GLY A 172 -10.05 -4.90 11.93
N PRO A 173 -10.61 -5.95 12.54
CA PRO A 173 -11.25 -7.02 11.81
C PRO A 173 -12.47 -6.57 11.00
N PRO A 174 -12.88 -7.36 9.99
CA PRO A 174 -14.15 -7.17 9.30
C PRO A 174 -15.34 -6.98 10.25
N GLY A 175 -16.19 -6.01 9.94
CA GLY A 175 -17.34 -5.60 10.75
C GLY A 175 -17.08 -4.38 11.64
N THR A 176 -15.83 -3.98 11.83
CA THR A 176 -15.47 -2.83 12.71
C THR A 176 -15.46 -1.46 12.00
N HIS A 177 -15.81 -1.42 10.71
CA HIS A 177 -15.83 -0.22 9.88
C HIS A 177 -17.25 0.24 9.55
N ASP A 178 -17.39 1.52 9.27
CA ASP A 178 -18.58 2.20 8.74
C ASP A 178 -18.52 2.20 7.21
N LEU A 179 -19.14 1.17 6.62
CA LEU A 179 -19.04 0.88 5.20
C LEU A 179 -19.90 1.81 4.35
N GLU A 180 -21.06 2.22 4.89
CA GLU A 180 -21.96 3.16 4.21
C GLU A 180 -21.23 4.47 3.96
N LEU A 181 -20.58 5.02 4.99
CA LEU A 181 -19.75 6.23 4.88
C LEU A 181 -18.65 6.10 3.81
N GLY A 182 -17.95 4.97 3.77
CA GLY A 182 -16.91 4.72 2.78
C GLY A 182 -17.45 4.59 1.36
N ILE A 183 -18.57 3.88 1.18
CA ILE A 183 -19.22 3.68 -0.11
C ILE A 183 -19.72 5.02 -0.66
N GLU A 184 -20.42 5.80 0.17
CA GLU A 184 -20.92 7.13 -0.21
C GLU A 184 -19.79 8.07 -0.63
N LEU A 185 -18.71 8.14 0.14
CA LEU A 185 -17.56 8.97 -0.19
C LEU A 185 -16.93 8.58 -1.53
N LEU A 186 -16.69 7.28 -1.75
CA LEU A 186 -16.09 6.81 -3.00
C LEU A 186 -17.04 6.98 -4.19
N GLU A 187 -18.35 6.85 -4.00
CA GLU A 187 -19.35 7.16 -5.04
C GLU A 187 -19.37 8.64 -5.41
N GLN A 188 -19.34 9.53 -4.42
CA GLN A 188 -19.25 10.97 -4.63
C GLN A 188 -17.98 11.33 -5.40
N LEU A 189 -16.83 10.80 -5.00
CA LEU A 189 -15.54 11.03 -5.66
C LEU A 189 -15.52 10.49 -7.11
N ARG A 190 -16.24 9.40 -7.40
CA ARG A 190 -16.36 8.86 -8.76
C ARG A 190 -17.31 9.66 -9.65
N SER A 191 -18.17 10.50 -9.10
CA SER A 191 -19.14 11.26 -9.89
C SER A 191 -18.43 12.29 -10.77
N THR A 192 -18.91 12.47 -12.00
CA THR A 192 -18.31 13.37 -13.00
C THR A 192 -18.70 14.85 -12.82
N ASN A 193 -19.51 15.16 -11.80
CA ASN A 193 -19.96 16.51 -11.49
C ASN A 193 -18.91 17.21 -10.63
N GLY A 194 -17.77 17.52 -11.25
CA GLY A 194 -16.59 18.08 -10.60
C GLY A 194 -16.83 19.41 -9.89
N LYS A 195 -15.97 19.68 -8.90
CA LYS A 195 -15.96 20.80 -7.94
C LYS A 195 -16.90 20.66 -6.74
N GLN A 196 -16.96 19.46 -6.17
CA GLN A 196 -17.59 19.26 -4.87
C GLN A 196 -16.54 19.24 -3.75
N GLN A 197 -16.96 19.82 -2.64
CA GLN A 197 -16.31 19.67 -1.36
C GLN A 197 -16.66 18.29 -0.81
N TYR A 198 -15.66 17.49 -0.48
CA TYR A 198 -15.85 16.17 0.11
C TYR A 198 -15.53 16.23 1.60
N LEU A 199 -16.38 15.57 2.40
CA LEU A 199 -16.11 15.31 3.81
C LEU A 199 -15.42 13.97 3.92
N VAL A 200 -14.12 14.00 4.22
CA VAL A 200 -13.31 12.79 4.37
C VAL A 200 -13.23 12.43 5.84
N PRO A 201 -13.74 11.26 6.26
CA PRO A 201 -13.66 10.87 7.65
C PRO A 201 -12.21 10.70 8.08
N ARG A 202 -11.96 10.92 9.37
CA ARG A 202 -10.68 10.73 10.03
C ARG A 202 -10.89 10.04 11.36
N PHE A 203 -9.88 9.27 11.78
CA PHE A 203 -9.94 8.51 13.00
C PHE A 203 -8.71 8.77 13.89
N ASP A 204 -8.96 9.26 15.09
CA ASP A 204 -7.92 9.44 16.11
C ASP A 204 -7.79 8.16 16.94
N LYS A 205 -6.68 7.46 16.75
CA LYS A 205 -6.36 6.22 17.48
C LYS A 205 -6.04 6.44 18.96
N SER A 206 -5.74 7.68 19.37
CA SER A 206 -5.35 8.03 20.74
C SER A 206 -6.53 8.38 21.65
N ALA A 207 -7.67 8.78 21.08
CA ALA A 207 -8.90 9.09 21.81
C ALA A 207 -9.34 7.92 22.72
N TRP A 208 -10.06 8.23 23.80
CA TRP A 208 -10.56 7.25 24.78
C TRP A 208 -9.48 6.28 25.29
N GLY A 209 -8.31 6.82 25.67
CA GLY A 209 -7.20 6.01 26.21
C GLY A 209 -6.63 5.01 25.21
N GLY A 210 -6.58 5.36 23.93
CA GLY A 210 -6.07 4.48 22.86
C GLY A 210 -7.12 3.56 22.21
N ALA A 211 -8.36 3.57 22.71
CA ALA A 211 -9.45 2.84 22.06
C ALA A 211 -9.78 3.44 20.69
N GLY A 212 -9.68 4.77 20.57
CA GLY A 212 -9.85 5.58 19.38
C GLY A 212 -11.30 5.98 19.08
N ASP A 213 -11.48 7.09 18.35
CA ASP A 213 -12.78 7.58 17.88
C ASP A 213 -12.66 8.32 16.54
N ARG A 214 -13.81 8.50 15.88
CA ARG A 214 -13.91 9.37 14.71
C ARG A 214 -13.71 10.82 15.12
N THR A 215 -12.94 11.57 14.34
CA THR A 215 -12.74 13.01 14.53
C THR A 215 -13.60 13.81 13.56
N THR A 216 -13.53 15.13 13.65
CA THR A 216 -14.06 16.01 12.61
C THR A 216 -13.50 15.60 11.25
N PRO A 217 -14.34 15.43 10.22
CA PRO A 217 -13.87 15.07 8.89
C PRO A 217 -13.07 16.21 8.27
N ASP A 218 -12.09 15.86 7.45
CA ASP A 218 -11.38 16.82 6.62
C ASP A 218 -12.28 17.29 5.49
N ILE A 219 -12.10 18.55 5.11
CA ILE A 219 -12.75 19.14 3.94
C ILE A 219 -11.74 19.20 2.80
N VAL A 220 -12.00 18.49 1.70
CA VAL A 220 -11.11 18.47 0.53
C VAL A 220 -11.86 18.81 -0.75
N THR A 221 -11.15 19.35 -1.75
CA THR A 221 -11.70 19.69 -3.07
C THR A 221 -10.78 19.23 -4.19
N ASP A 222 -11.38 19.07 -5.38
CA ASP A 222 -10.67 18.86 -6.65
C ASP A 222 -9.71 17.68 -6.61
N ILE A 223 -10.15 16.54 -6.08
CA ILE A 223 -9.34 15.32 -5.99
C ILE A 223 -9.29 14.63 -7.35
N ASP A 224 -8.09 14.32 -7.82
CA ASP A 224 -7.86 13.56 -9.04
C ASP A 224 -7.61 12.07 -8.78
N ILE A 225 -6.85 11.74 -7.74
CA ILE A 225 -6.44 10.36 -7.48
C ILE A 225 -6.61 10.06 -6.00
N VAL A 226 -7.39 9.05 -5.67
CA VAL A 226 -7.56 8.53 -4.31
C VAL A 226 -6.63 7.34 -4.15
N LEU A 227 -5.72 7.43 -3.18
CA LEU A 227 -4.89 6.32 -2.72
C LEU A 227 -5.57 5.71 -1.50
N PHE A 228 -6.41 4.71 -1.74
CA PHE A 228 -7.20 4.04 -0.71
C PHE A 228 -6.45 2.81 -0.19
N GLU A 229 -5.87 2.92 1.00
CA GLU A 229 -4.98 1.90 1.56
C GLU A 229 -5.59 1.18 2.78
N GLY A 230 -5.22 -0.08 2.98
CA GLY A 230 -5.56 -0.78 4.22
C GLY A 230 -5.10 -2.23 4.23
N TRP A 231 -5.15 -2.85 5.41
CA TRP A 231 -4.55 -4.17 5.62
C TRP A 231 -5.29 -5.34 4.93
N PHE A 232 -6.56 -5.12 4.55
CA PHE A 232 -7.37 -6.06 3.78
C PHE A 232 -8.20 -5.39 2.67
N VAL A 233 -7.80 -4.22 2.17
CA VAL A 233 -8.49 -3.55 1.06
C VAL A 233 -8.57 -4.46 -0.16
N GLY A 234 -9.77 -4.72 -0.66
CA GLY A 234 -9.99 -5.60 -1.82
C GLY A 234 -10.04 -7.10 -1.51
N VAL A 235 -9.83 -7.53 -0.27
CA VAL A 235 -9.97 -8.95 0.12
C VAL A 235 -11.42 -9.40 -0.06
N ARG A 236 -11.59 -10.56 -0.70
CA ARG A 236 -12.90 -11.16 -0.97
C ARG A 236 -13.22 -12.29 0.02
N PRO A 237 -14.52 -12.53 0.31
CA PRO A 237 -14.90 -13.71 1.07
C PRO A 237 -14.49 -14.98 0.33
N ILE A 238 -14.03 -15.98 1.07
CA ILE A 238 -13.67 -17.30 0.57
C ILE A 238 -14.73 -18.33 0.95
N ASN A 239 -14.68 -19.52 0.34
CA ASN A 239 -15.57 -20.63 0.72
C ASN A 239 -15.35 -21.01 2.19
N SER A 240 -16.41 -20.97 2.99
CA SER A 240 -16.37 -21.26 4.43
C SER A 240 -15.93 -22.68 4.77
N GLU A 241 -16.00 -23.61 3.82
CA GLU A 241 -15.54 -25.00 4.01
C GLU A 241 -14.04 -25.09 4.32
N VAL A 242 -13.24 -24.08 3.96
CA VAL A 242 -11.81 -24.02 4.31
C VAL A 242 -11.57 -24.07 5.82
N PHE A 243 -12.55 -23.62 6.62
CA PHE A 243 -12.47 -23.61 8.08
C PHE A 243 -12.95 -24.93 8.73
N ASN A 244 -13.33 -25.94 7.95
CA ASN A 244 -13.72 -27.26 8.47
C ASN A 244 -12.52 -28.22 8.55
N GLY A 245 -11.41 -27.89 7.89
CA GLY A 245 -10.19 -28.69 7.84
C GLY A 245 -9.03 -28.11 8.65
N SER A 246 -7.81 -28.53 8.32
CA SER A 246 -6.59 -27.93 8.85
C SER A 246 -6.43 -26.52 8.29
N VAL A 247 -6.42 -25.54 9.17
CA VAL A 247 -6.19 -24.12 8.86
C VAL A 247 -4.81 -23.69 9.39
N PRO A 248 -4.17 -22.70 8.78
CA PRO A 248 -2.87 -22.21 9.25
C PRO A 248 -2.92 -21.62 10.65
N ALA A 249 -1.86 -21.85 11.44
CA ALA A 249 -1.65 -21.16 12.71
C ALA A 249 -1.57 -19.64 12.48
N PRO A 250 -2.13 -18.79 13.37
CA PRO A 250 -2.56 -19.10 14.73
C PRO A 250 -4.04 -19.50 14.88
N ILE A 251 -4.72 -20.00 13.84
CA ILE A 251 -6.11 -20.47 13.94
C ILE A 251 -6.12 -21.91 14.49
N ASP A 252 -5.79 -22.07 15.77
CA ASP A 252 -5.45 -23.38 16.34
C ASP A 252 -6.59 -24.02 17.16
N SER A 253 -7.63 -23.27 17.50
CA SER A 253 -8.76 -23.75 18.31
C SER A 253 -10.10 -23.68 17.56
N PRO A 254 -11.13 -24.45 17.98
CA PRO A 254 -12.48 -24.31 17.43
C PRO A 254 -13.04 -22.89 17.57
N ALA A 255 -12.67 -22.17 18.64
CA ALA A 255 -13.07 -20.78 18.84
C ALA A 255 -12.39 -19.85 17.82
N ASP A 256 -11.11 -20.07 17.52
CA ASP A 256 -10.39 -19.29 16.49
C ASP A 256 -10.97 -19.57 15.10
N GLN A 257 -11.28 -20.84 14.78
CA GLN A 257 -11.90 -21.22 13.51
C GLN A 257 -13.27 -20.56 13.32
N LEU A 258 -14.09 -20.55 14.37
CA LEU A 258 -15.38 -19.86 14.35
C LEU A 258 -15.19 -18.35 14.17
N PHE A 259 -14.24 -17.74 14.88
CA PHE A 259 -13.93 -16.33 14.70
C PHE A 259 -13.49 -16.00 13.26
N ALA A 260 -12.54 -16.75 12.69
CA ALA A 260 -12.09 -16.57 11.31
C ALA A 260 -13.23 -16.75 10.30
N ARG A 261 -14.10 -17.74 10.51
CA ARG A 261 -15.29 -17.99 9.68
C ARG A 261 -16.29 -16.84 9.74
N ASP A 262 -16.52 -16.26 10.91
CA ASP A 262 -17.42 -15.13 11.09
C ASP A 262 -16.83 -13.86 10.44
N MET A 263 -15.53 -13.63 10.56
CA MET A 263 -14.82 -12.52 9.89
C MET A 263 -14.86 -12.67 8.37
N ASN A 264 -14.71 -13.90 7.86
CA ASN A 264 -14.95 -14.20 6.45
C ASN A 264 -16.39 -13.88 6.02
N GLY A 265 -17.38 -14.20 6.85
CA GLY A 265 -18.77 -13.85 6.63
C GLY A 265 -18.99 -12.34 6.50
N GLN A 266 -18.34 -11.56 7.37
CA GLN A 266 -18.42 -10.10 7.36
C GLN A 266 -17.84 -9.47 6.08
N LEU A 267 -16.85 -10.09 5.42
CA LEU A 267 -16.28 -9.59 4.16
C LEU A 267 -17.31 -9.41 3.04
N LYS A 268 -18.43 -10.14 3.08
CA LYS A 268 -19.52 -9.95 2.12
C LYS A 268 -20.04 -8.50 2.11
N ASN A 269 -20.06 -7.86 3.28
CA ASN A 269 -20.51 -6.48 3.42
C ASN A 269 -19.50 -5.47 2.83
N TYR A 270 -18.23 -5.86 2.66
CA TYR A 270 -17.17 -5.00 2.11
C TYR A 270 -17.11 -5.06 0.58
N VAL A 271 -17.74 -6.07 -0.04
CA VAL A 271 -17.72 -6.25 -1.51
C VAL A 271 -18.20 -4.99 -2.25
N PRO A 272 -19.31 -4.32 -1.88
CA PRO A 272 -19.75 -3.09 -2.54
C PRO A 272 -18.74 -1.93 -2.42
N LEU A 273 -18.00 -1.85 -1.31
CA LEU A 273 -16.92 -0.88 -1.13
C LEU A 273 -15.76 -1.18 -2.09
N TRP A 274 -15.37 -2.45 -2.20
CA TRP A 274 -14.30 -2.87 -3.12
C TRP A 274 -14.67 -2.71 -4.59
N GLU A 275 -15.95 -2.79 -4.95
CA GLU A 275 -16.45 -2.49 -6.30
C GLU A 275 -16.31 -1.00 -6.69
N LYS A 276 -15.98 -0.13 -5.72
CA LYS A 276 -15.66 1.27 -6.00
C LYS A 276 -14.21 1.46 -6.46
N LEU A 277 -13.32 0.49 -6.22
CA LEU A 277 -11.94 0.53 -6.70
C LEU A 277 -11.89 0.43 -8.23
N ASP A 278 -11.02 1.23 -8.84
CA ASP A 278 -10.69 1.10 -10.26
C ASP A 278 -9.55 0.10 -10.48
N ARG A 279 -8.65 0.01 -9.50
CA ARG A 279 -7.48 -0.88 -9.51
C ARG A 279 -7.12 -1.32 -8.10
N LEU A 280 -6.38 -2.42 -8.01
CA LEU A 280 -5.80 -2.91 -6.76
C LEU A 280 -4.30 -3.25 -6.91
N ILE A 281 -3.49 -2.61 -6.09
CA ILE A 281 -2.08 -2.94 -5.87
C ILE A 281 -1.97 -3.75 -4.58
N ILE A 282 -1.18 -4.82 -4.59
CA ILE A 282 -0.85 -5.58 -3.38
C ILE A 282 0.64 -5.44 -3.06
N LEU A 283 0.94 -4.87 -1.89
CA LEU A 283 2.25 -4.95 -1.24
C LEU A 283 2.34 -6.29 -0.50
N TYR A 284 2.91 -7.30 -1.17
CA TYR A 284 2.93 -8.67 -0.70
C TYR A 284 4.26 -8.98 0.00
N PRO A 285 4.32 -9.12 1.32
CA PRO A 285 5.55 -9.58 1.96
C PRO A 285 5.86 -11.01 1.50
N VAL A 286 7.12 -11.28 1.13
CA VAL A 286 7.55 -12.64 0.74
C VAL A 286 7.34 -13.66 1.87
N ASP A 287 7.25 -13.17 3.11
CA ASP A 287 6.78 -13.89 4.29
C ASP A 287 5.91 -12.97 5.15
N TYR A 288 4.62 -13.29 5.30
CA TYR A 288 3.69 -12.48 6.09
C TYR A 288 4.13 -12.31 7.56
N ARG A 289 4.94 -13.24 8.08
CA ARG A 289 5.44 -13.21 9.47
C ARG A 289 6.40 -12.05 9.71
N PHE A 290 6.95 -11.44 8.66
CA PHE A 290 7.72 -10.21 8.79
C PHE A 290 6.89 -9.05 9.36
N SER A 291 5.56 -9.07 9.20
CA SER A 291 4.69 -8.05 9.82
C SER A 291 4.80 -8.03 11.36
N LEU A 292 5.07 -9.17 12.01
CA LEU A 292 5.34 -9.20 13.45
C LEU A 292 6.66 -8.49 13.77
N GLN A 293 7.73 -8.78 13.02
CA GLN A 293 9.05 -8.17 13.21
C GLN A 293 9.00 -6.66 12.98
N TRP A 294 8.35 -6.22 11.89
CA TRP A 294 8.19 -4.81 11.58
C TRP A 294 7.35 -4.08 12.61
N ARG A 295 6.31 -4.72 13.15
CA ARG A 295 5.51 -4.14 14.23
C ARG A 295 6.32 -3.98 15.51
N LEU A 296 7.14 -4.98 15.88
CA LEU A 296 8.05 -4.89 17.01
C LEU A 296 9.04 -3.73 16.84
N GLN A 297 9.67 -3.61 15.66
CA GLN A 297 10.60 -2.53 15.35
C GLN A 297 9.94 -1.15 15.44
N ALA A 298 8.75 -0.99 14.87
CA ALA A 298 8.01 0.27 14.91
C ALA A 298 7.64 0.67 16.35
N GLU A 299 7.21 -0.29 17.18
CA GLU A 299 6.91 -0.02 18.59
C GLU A 299 8.16 0.37 19.38
N GLN A 300 9.28 -0.33 19.17
CA GLN A 300 10.56 -0.01 19.81
C GLN A 300 11.05 1.39 19.45
N GLN A 301 10.94 1.79 18.18
CA GLN A 301 11.26 3.14 17.73
C GLN A 301 10.35 4.18 18.40
N MET A 302 9.05 3.91 18.50
CA MET A 302 8.11 4.80 19.19
C MET A 302 8.43 4.94 20.69
N ILE A 303 8.76 3.84 21.37
CA ILE A 303 9.15 3.84 22.80
C ILE A 303 10.45 4.63 23.00
N ALA A 304 11.41 4.50 22.08
CA ALA A 304 12.67 5.26 22.12
C ALA A 304 12.45 6.79 22.02
N THR A 305 11.33 7.23 21.43
CA THR A 305 10.92 8.65 21.41
C THR A 305 10.20 9.12 22.68
N GLY A 306 10.14 8.29 23.73
CA GLY A 306 9.55 8.64 25.03
C GLY A 306 8.05 8.42 25.13
N LYS A 307 7.42 7.76 24.15
CA LYS A 307 6.00 7.40 24.18
C LYS A 307 5.81 6.05 24.87
N SER A 308 4.66 5.85 25.52
CA SER A 308 4.27 4.53 26.04
C SER A 308 3.98 3.57 24.88
N GLY A 309 4.36 2.30 25.02
CA GLY A 309 4.10 1.27 24.01
C GLY A 309 3.73 -0.08 24.62
N MET A 310 3.33 -1.00 23.76
CA MET A 310 3.03 -2.38 24.09
C MET A 310 4.31 -3.19 24.37
N THR A 311 4.20 -4.22 25.21
CA THR A 311 5.26 -5.22 25.36
C THR A 311 5.35 -6.12 24.13
N ASP A 312 6.49 -6.79 23.94
CA ASP A 312 6.67 -7.76 22.84
C ASP A 312 5.57 -8.85 22.81
N SER A 313 5.11 -9.31 23.98
CA SER A 313 4.00 -10.27 24.07
C SER A 313 2.69 -9.66 23.60
N GLN A 314 2.37 -8.44 24.04
CA GLN A 314 1.16 -7.74 23.61
C GLN A 314 1.16 -7.47 22.11
N ILE A 315 2.33 -7.15 21.53
CA ILE A 315 2.50 -6.98 20.08
C ILE A 315 2.27 -8.31 19.34
N SER A 316 2.84 -9.40 19.86
CA SER A 316 2.62 -10.74 19.31
C SER A 316 1.15 -11.12 19.30
N ASP A 317 0.45 -10.91 20.42
CA ASP A 317 -0.99 -11.19 20.54
C ASP A 317 -1.82 -10.30 19.61
N PHE A 318 -1.46 -9.02 19.52
CA PHE A 318 -2.08 -8.07 18.59
C PHE A 318 -1.93 -8.54 17.15
N VAL A 319 -0.72 -8.83 16.67
CA VAL A 319 -0.49 -9.24 15.27
C VAL A 319 -1.18 -10.58 14.98
N LYS A 320 -1.06 -11.55 15.89
CA LYS A 320 -1.74 -12.86 15.74
C LYS A 320 -3.25 -12.70 15.68
N TYR A 321 -3.84 -11.77 16.41
CA TYR A 321 -5.28 -11.51 16.34
C TYR A 321 -5.74 -11.13 14.92
N PHE A 322 -4.97 -10.29 14.21
CA PHE A 322 -5.28 -9.99 12.80
C PHE A 322 -5.13 -11.23 11.91
N TRP A 323 -4.07 -12.02 12.10
CA TRP A 323 -3.89 -13.28 11.36
C TRP A 323 -4.99 -14.30 11.67
N LYS A 324 -5.55 -14.33 12.89
CA LYS A 324 -6.72 -15.14 13.22
C LYS A 324 -7.97 -14.65 12.49
N SER A 325 -8.15 -13.33 12.37
CA SER A 325 -9.33 -12.76 11.72
C SER A 325 -9.35 -13.03 10.22
N LEU A 326 -8.23 -12.77 9.52
CA LEU A 326 -8.05 -12.98 8.08
C LEU A 326 -6.62 -13.46 7.83
N HIS A 327 -6.40 -14.77 7.85
CA HIS A 327 -5.06 -15.33 7.69
C HIS A 327 -4.47 -15.03 6.29
N PRO A 328 -3.26 -14.43 6.17
CA PRO A 328 -2.69 -14.05 4.88
C PRO A 328 -2.61 -15.18 3.84
N GLU A 329 -2.31 -16.41 4.27
CA GLU A 329 -2.26 -17.56 3.35
C GLU A 329 -3.64 -17.98 2.82
N LEU A 330 -4.71 -17.72 3.56
CA LEU A 330 -6.07 -18.06 3.12
C LEU A 330 -6.67 -16.97 2.23
N PHE A 331 -6.33 -15.70 2.49
CA PHE A 331 -7.02 -14.55 1.89
C PHE A 331 -6.17 -13.77 0.89
N ILE A 332 -4.85 -13.62 1.12
CA ILE A 332 -3.97 -12.78 0.31
C ILE A 332 -3.20 -13.64 -0.70
N ALA A 333 -2.64 -14.78 -0.28
CA ALA A 333 -1.86 -15.65 -1.15
C ALA A 333 -2.63 -16.19 -2.38
N PRO A 334 -3.96 -16.48 -2.31
CA PRO A 334 -4.75 -16.77 -3.51
C PRO A 334 -5.09 -15.50 -4.31
N LEU A 335 -5.26 -14.36 -3.63
CA LEU A 335 -5.66 -13.09 -4.26
C LEU A 335 -4.56 -12.52 -5.17
N ILE A 336 -3.28 -12.64 -4.80
CA ILE A 336 -2.15 -12.20 -5.66
C ILE A 336 -2.07 -12.96 -6.99
N LYS A 337 -2.81 -14.07 -7.13
CA LYS A 337 -2.90 -14.87 -8.35
C LYS A 337 -4.17 -14.60 -9.15
N ASN A 338 -5.02 -13.66 -8.71
CA ASN A 338 -6.31 -13.38 -9.34
C ASN A 338 -6.23 -12.16 -10.27
N PRO A 339 -6.12 -12.36 -11.61
CA PRO A 339 -6.00 -11.26 -12.57
C PRO A 339 -7.29 -10.45 -12.75
N SER A 340 -8.44 -10.94 -12.28
CA SER A 340 -9.70 -10.20 -12.37
C SER A 340 -9.88 -9.18 -11.25
N LEU A 341 -9.07 -9.27 -10.19
CA LEU A 341 -9.20 -8.44 -9.00
C LEU A 341 -7.96 -7.62 -8.67
N VAL A 342 -6.78 -8.05 -9.15
CA VAL A 342 -5.50 -7.45 -8.79
C VAL A 342 -4.77 -7.04 -10.07
N ASP A 343 -4.33 -5.80 -10.12
CA ASP A 343 -3.64 -5.22 -11.27
C ASP A 343 -2.12 -5.29 -11.14
N LEU A 344 -1.60 -5.24 -9.92
CA LEU A 344 -0.17 -5.20 -9.65
C LEU A 344 0.16 -5.81 -8.29
N VAL A 345 1.18 -6.65 -8.26
CA VAL A 345 1.78 -7.19 -7.04
C VAL A 345 3.21 -6.68 -6.95
N ILE A 346 3.56 -6.17 -5.77
CA ILE A 346 4.92 -5.73 -5.42
C ILE A 346 5.33 -6.56 -4.22
N GLU A 347 6.29 -7.45 -4.41
CA GLU A 347 6.83 -8.23 -3.30
C GLU A 347 7.65 -7.34 -2.36
N ILE A 348 7.59 -7.61 -1.06
CA ILE A 348 8.33 -6.87 -0.04
C ILE A 348 9.24 -7.86 0.69
N ASN A 349 10.54 -7.63 0.59
CA ASN A 349 11.57 -8.40 1.30
C ASN A 349 11.62 -7.99 2.78
N ARG A 350 12.33 -8.78 3.58
CA ARG A 350 12.46 -8.57 5.04
C ARG A 350 12.97 -7.17 5.42
N ASP A 351 13.87 -6.61 4.61
CA ASP A 351 14.50 -5.30 4.81
C ASP A 351 13.69 -4.13 4.21
N HIS A 352 12.45 -4.37 3.80
CA HIS A 352 11.56 -3.45 3.08
C HIS A 352 12.01 -3.09 1.66
N SER A 353 13.08 -3.68 1.13
CA SER A 353 13.34 -3.61 -0.32
C SER A 353 12.22 -4.33 -1.08
N PHE A 354 11.92 -3.88 -2.30
CA PHE A 354 10.95 -4.56 -3.14
C PHE A 354 11.60 -5.77 -3.85
N GLY A 355 10.86 -6.87 -3.92
CA GLY A 355 11.19 -8.07 -4.68
C GLY A 355 10.61 -8.01 -6.09
N ALA A 356 9.97 -9.09 -6.54
CA ALA A 356 9.33 -9.12 -7.85
C ALA A 356 8.17 -8.10 -7.96
N ILE A 357 8.04 -7.49 -9.14
CA ILE A 357 6.92 -6.62 -9.50
C ILE A 357 6.24 -7.21 -10.73
N TYR A 358 4.96 -7.50 -10.63
CA TYR A 358 4.26 -8.24 -11.68
C TYR A 358 2.74 -8.03 -11.71
N GLN A 359 2.12 -8.33 -12.84
CA GLN A 359 0.66 -8.48 -12.94
C GLN A 359 0.30 -9.95 -12.72
N PRO A 360 -0.77 -10.27 -11.98
CA PRO A 360 -1.20 -11.67 -11.80
C PRO A 360 -1.51 -12.38 -13.12
N SER A 361 -1.91 -11.66 -14.17
CA SER A 361 -2.14 -12.19 -15.52
C SER A 361 -0.88 -12.73 -16.19
N ASP A 362 0.29 -12.47 -15.63
CA ASP A 362 1.59 -12.91 -16.15
C ASP A 362 2.08 -14.18 -15.48
N LEU A 363 1.43 -14.62 -14.40
CA LEU A 363 1.78 -15.86 -13.74
C LEU A 363 1.36 -17.05 -14.62
N PRO A 364 2.17 -18.14 -14.66
CA PRO A 364 1.74 -19.37 -15.30
C PRO A 364 0.48 -19.92 -14.60
N ASN A 365 -0.48 -20.38 -15.40
CA ASN A 365 -1.73 -20.99 -14.93
C ASN A 365 -1.48 -22.25 -14.08
#